data_AF-A0AAD8IBG6-F1
#
_entry.id   AF-A0AAD8IBG6-F1
#
_cell.length_a   1.000
_cell.length_b   1.000
_cell.length_c   1.000
_cell.angle_alpha   90.00
_cell.angle_beta   90.00
_cell.angle_gamma   90.00
#
_symmetry.space_group_name_H-M   'P 1'
#
loop_
_entity.id
_entity.type
_entity.pdbx_description
1 polymer ?
#
loop_
_entity_poly.entity_id
_entity_poly.type
_entity_poly.pdbx_seq_one_letter_code
_entity_poly.pdbx_strand_id
1 'polypeptide(L)'
;MGSSKQKQKHRSSTADQCTKNEVTDWKDEVINSGSLKHVDLNTGSNGWASPPGDLFSLRSRTYFTKKVKSPSGPWILQPAGVDWLLSAGKHENVLSRADNRVMHALKKAQSRGKNMKSFVVAVNLQVPGREHHRDDGEVKT
;
A
#
# COMPACT_ATOMS: atom_id res chain seq x y z
N MET A 1 -35.30 -14.04 47.38
CA MET A 1 -35.30 -14.60 46.01
C MET A 1 -35.16 -13.43 45.03
N GLY A 2 -34.05 -13.34 44.30
CA GLY A 2 -33.83 -12.29 43.31
C GLY A 2 -32.50 -12.49 42.59
N SER A 3 -32.51 -13.27 41.51
CA SER A 3 -31.32 -13.46 40.66
C SER A 3 -31.36 -12.51 39.47
N SER A 4 -30.43 -11.56 39.44
CA SER A 4 -30.18 -10.70 38.29
C SER A 4 -29.39 -11.46 37.22
N LYS A 5 -29.98 -11.69 36.04
CA LYS A 5 -29.28 -12.26 34.88
C LYS A 5 -28.64 -11.14 34.05
N GLN A 6 -27.31 -11.06 34.08
CA GLN A 6 -26.54 -10.22 33.16
C GLN A 6 -26.47 -10.90 31.78
N LYS A 7 -26.93 -10.19 30.74
CA LYS A 7 -26.93 -10.65 29.35
C LYS A 7 -25.65 -10.20 28.65
N GLN A 8 -24.68 -11.09 28.57
CA GLN A 8 -23.40 -10.88 27.87
C GLN A 8 -23.65 -10.93 26.36
N LYS A 9 -23.54 -9.78 25.69
CA LYS A 9 -23.74 -9.63 24.24
C LYS A 9 -22.39 -9.91 23.56
N HIS A 10 -22.17 -11.15 23.13
CA HIS A 10 -21.04 -11.48 22.25
C HIS A 10 -21.22 -10.75 20.92
N ARG A 11 -20.40 -9.73 20.69
CA ARG A 11 -20.26 -9.04 19.41
C ARG A 11 -19.27 -9.87 18.59
N SER A 12 -19.79 -10.82 17.82
CA SER A 12 -19.01 -11.59 16.87
C SER A 12 -18.40 -10.64 15.83
N SER A 13 -17.07 -10.49 15.88
CA SER A 13 -16.29 -9.94 14.79
C SER A 13 -16.34 -10.92 13.63
N THR A 14 -17.17 -10.65 12.64
CA THR A 14 -17.05 -11.24 11.31
C THR A 14 -15.70 -10.79 10.75
N ALA A 15 -14.67 -11.59 11.00
CA ALA A 15 -13.51 -11.64 10.14
C ALA A 15 -14.04 -12.10 8.77
N ASP A 16 -13.96 -11.21 7.78
CA ASP A 16 -14.27 -11.52 6.40
C ASP A 16 -13.38 -12.69 5.96
N GLN A 17 -13.94 -13.90 5.98
CA GLN A 17 -13.35 -15.04 5.30
C GLN A 17 -13.50 -14.79 3.79
N CYS A 18 -12.43 -14.29 3.18
CA CYS A 18 -12.31 -14.24 1.73
C CYS A 18 -12.18 -15.68 1.22
N THR A 19 -13.24 -16.14 0.56
CA THR A 19 -13.29 -17.42 -0.16
C THR A 19 -12.12 -17.52 -1.14
N LYS A 20 -11.20 -18.46 -0.88
CA LYS A 20 -10.12 -18.85 -1.78
C LYS A 20 -10.71 -19.58 -2.99
N ASN A 21 -11.11 -18.85 -4.02
CA ASN A 21 -11.22 -19.39 -5.37
C ASN A 21 -9.96 -18.98 -6.11
N GLU A 22 -9.13 -19.98 -6.47
CA GLU A 22 -7.83 -19.84 -7.11
C GLU A 22 -7.94 -19.26 -8.53
N VAL A 23 -8.04 -17.95 -8.59
CA VAL A 23 -7.42 -17.16 -9.65
C VAL A 23 -6.43 -16.27 -8.93
N THR A 24 -5.16 -16.63 -8.97
CA THR A 24 -4.07 -15.81 -8.42
C THR A 24 -4.26 -14.38 -8.94
N ASP A 25 -4.57 -13.42 -8.06
CA ASP A 25 -4.73 -12.03 -8.47
C ASP A 25 -3.35 -11.56 -8.96
N TRP A 26 -3.30 -10.72 -9.98
CA TRP A 26 -2.02 -10.21 -10.49
C TRP A 26 -1.26 -9.45 -9.39
N LYS A 27 -1.97 -8.93 -8.39
CA LYS A 27 -1.37 -8.33 -7.20
C LYS A 27 -0.59 -9.34 -6.36
N ASP A 28 -1.07 -10.57 -6.22
CA ASP A 28 -0.38 -11.61 -5.44
C ASP A 28 0.99 -11.94 -6.07
N GLU A 29 1.06 -11.97 -7.41
CA GLU A 29 2.31 -12.16 -8.16
C GLU A 29 3.33 -11.05 -7.81
N VAL A 30 2.87 -9.79 -7.74
CA VAL A 30 3.76 -8.64 -7.56
C VAL A 30 4.18 -8.43 -6.10
N ILE A 31 3.24 -8.61 -5.16
CA ILE A 31 3.46 -8.49 -3.72
C ILE A 31 4.57 -9.44 -3.25
N ASN A 32 4.63 -10.64 -3.83
CA ASN A 32 5.56 -11.70 -3.40
C ASN A 32 6.89 -11.73 -4.16
N SER A 33 7.06 -10.94 -5.22
CA SER A 33 8.26 -10.99 -6.08
C SER A 33 9.20 -9.78 -5.93
N GLY A 34 8.94 -8.89 -4.96
CA GLY A 34 9.68 -7.64 -4.78
C GLY A 34 10.97 -7.73 -4.01
N SER A 35 11.74 -6.64 -4.03
CA SER A 35 13.00 -6.57 -3.27
C SER A 35 12.71 -6.53 -1.76
N LEU A 36 11.56 -5.98 -1.37
CA LEU A 36 11.06 -6.00 0.01
C LEU A 36 9.96 -7.05 0.13
N LYS A 37 10.12 -7.92 1.12
CA LYS A 37 9.15 -8.97 1.43
C LYS A 37 7.91 -8.38 2.08
N HIS A 38 6.73 -8.82 1.65
CA HIS A 38 5.51 -8.57 2.41
C HIS A 38 5.53 -9.42 3.68
N VAL A 39 5.33 -8.80 4.84
CA VAL A 39 5.46 -9.46 6.15
C VAL A 39 4.25 -9.18 7.03
N ASP A 40 4.10 -9.96 8.10
CA ASP A 40 3.14 -9.64 9.14
C ASP A 40 3.51 -8.33 9.85
N LEU A 41 2.51 -7.52 10.16
CA LEU A 41 2.71 -6.19 10.74
C LEU A 41 3.35 -6.24 12.13
N ASN A 42 3.02 -7.24 12.95
CA ASN A 42 3.40 -7.27 14.37
C ASN A 42 4.61 -8.18 14.64
N THR A 43 4.81 -9.20 13.81
CA THR A 43 5.82 -10.23 14.00
C THR A 43 6.86 -10.25 12.87
N GLY A 44 6.61 -9.53 11.78
CA GLY A 44 7.52 -9.44 10.64
C GLY A 44 8.79 -8.66 10.94
N SER A 45 9.83 -8.95 10.15
CA SER A 45 11.08 -8.19 10.16
C SER A 45 11.59 -8.00 8.72
N ASN A 46 12.34 -6.91 8.49
CA ASN A 46 13.00 -6.61 7.21
C ASN A 46 12.06 -6.68 5.98
N GLY A 47 10.85 -6.13 6.12
CA GLY A 47 9.84 -6.16 5.07
C GLY A 47 8.88 -4.98 5.16
N TRP A 48 7.78 -5.08 4.44
CA TRP A 48 6.72 -4.09 4.44
C TRP A 48 5.37 -4.73 4.76
N ALA A 49 4.50 -3.93 5.38
CA ALA A 49 3.12 -4.31 5.70
C ALA A 49 2.24 -3.05 5.60
N SER A 50 0.94 -3.25 5.37
CA SER A 50 0.00 -2.13 5.40
C SER A 50 -0.26 -1.72 6.86
N PRO A 51 -0.14 -0.43 7.23
CA PRO A 51 -0.46 0.01 8.57
C PRO A 51 -1.97 -0.08 8.82
N PRO A 52 -2.44 -0.31 10.06
CA PRO A 52 -3.86 -0.33 10.38
C PRO A 52 -4.53 0.98 9.99
N GLY A 53 -5.69 0.91 9.36
CA GLY A 53 -6.38 2.09 8.83
C GLY A 53 -6.89 3.05 9.92
N ASP A 54 -7.07 2.57 11.14
CA ASP A 54 -7.43 3.38 12.30
C ASP A 54 -6.25 4.16 12.91
N LEU A 55 -5.01 3.88 12.48
CA LEU A 55 -3.81 4.57 12.97
C LEU A 55 -3.76 6.05 12.55
N PHE A 56 -4.39 6.40 11.43
CA PHE A 56 -4.39 7.77 10.91
C PHE A 56 -5.70 8.49 11.22
N SER A 57 -5.59 9.62 11.93
CA SER A 57 -6.72 10.51 12.20
C SER A 57 -6.88 11.55 11.09
N LEU A 58 -7.97 11.47 10.34
CA LEU A 58 -8.31 12.36 9.22
C LEU A 58 -9.39 13.37 9.59
N ARG A 59 -9.47 14.45 8.80
CA ARG A 59 -10.58 15.40 8.90
C ARG A 59 -11.82 14.77 8.30
N SER A 60 -12.75 14.36 9.17
CA SER A 60 -14.03 13.78 8.76
C SER A 60 -14.90 14.79 8.01
N ARG A 61 -15.96 14.33 7.34
CA ARG A 61 -16.99 15.20 6.74
C ARG A 61 -17.59 16.20 7.74
N THR A 62 -17.56 15.87 9.03
CA THR A 62 -18.08 16.73 10.11
C THR A 62 -16.99 17.55 10.81
N TYR A 63 -15.76 17.56 10.28
CA TYR A 63 -14.64 18.23 10.92
C TYR A 63 -14.86 19.74 11.07
N PHE A 64 -15.45 20.42 10.09
CA PHE A 64 -15.65 21.87 10.18
C PHE A 64 -16.70 22.29 11.23
N THR A 65 -17.66 21.42 11.53
CA THR A 65 -18.68 21.69 12.57
C THR A 65 -18.23 21.24 13.95
N LYS A 66 -17.65 20.03 14.04
CA LYS A 66 -17.27 19.42 15.33
C LYS A 66 -15.82 19.67 15.74
N LYS A 67 -14.95 20.08 14.81
CA LYS A 67 -13.49 20.24 14.98
C LYS A 67 -12.77 18.97 15.47
N VAL A 68 -13.38 17.80 15.28
CA VAL A 68 -12.87 16.49 15.72
C VAL A 68 -12.44 15.66 14.52
N LYS A 69 -11.20 15.13 14.57
CA LYS A 69 -10.68 14.15 13.61
C LYS A 69 -11.29 12.77 13.88
N SER A 70 -11.47 11.97 12.84
CA SER A 70 -11.90 10.58 12.95
C SER A 70 -10.83 9.65 12.39
N PRO A 71 -10.77 8.38 12.84
CA PRO A 71 -9.94 7.37 12.19
C PRO A 71 -10.24 7.28 10.69
N SER A 72 -9.21 6.99 9.88
CA SER A 72 -9.34 6.86 8.42
C SER A 72 -10.21 5.67 8.01
N GLY A 73 -10.25 4.62 8.83
CA GLY A 73 -10.89 3.35 8.45
C GLY A 73 -10.06 2.59 7.39
N PRO A 74 -10.63 1.54 6.77
CA PRO A 74 -9.92 0.71 5.81
C PRO A 74 -9.33 1.49 4.62
N TRP A 75 -8.27 0.96 4.03
CA TRP A 75 -7.58 1.60 2.91
C TRP A 75 -8.47 1.64 1.66
N ILE A 76 -8.52 2.79 1.00
CA ILE A 76 -9.20 2.96 -0.29
C ILE A 76 -8.36 2.37 -1.43
N LEU A 77 -7.03 2.47 -1.32
CA LEU A 77 -6.07 1.88 -2.24
C LEU A 77 -5.45 0.65 -1.59
N GLN A 78 -5.36 -0.44 -2.36
CA GLN A 78 -4.64 -1.63 -1.95
C GLN A 78 -3.19 -1.51 -2.46
N PRO A 79 -2.18 -1.80 -1.61
CA PRO A 79 -0.80 -1.78 -2.07
C PRO A 79 -0.57 -2.91 -3.08
N ALA A 80 0.13 -2.57 -4.17
CA ALA A 80 0.51 -3.53 -5.19
C ALA A 80 1.96 -4.00 -5.07
N GLY A 81 2.81 -3.27 -4.34
CA GLY A 81 4.20 -3.61 -4.09
C GLY A 81 4.99 -2.44 -3.51
N VAL A 82 6.12 -2.76 -2.87
CA VAL A 82 7.11 -1.79 -2.36
C VAL A 82 8.49 -2.33 -2.72
N ASP A 83 9.35 -1.47 -3.27
CA ASP A 83 10.70 -1.84 -3.71
C ASP A 83 11.72 -0.79 -3.29
N TRP A 84 12.96 -1.24 -3.09
CA TRP A 84 14.12 -0.38 -3.03
C TRP A 84 14.73 -0.26 -4.42
N LEU A 85 14.84 0.97 -4.90
CA LEU A 85 15.38 1.27 -6.21
C LEU A 85 16.70 2.01 -6.03
N LEU A 86 17.82 1.30 -6.21
CA LEU A 86 19.12 1.95 -6.27
C LEU A 86 19.32 2.49 -7.69
N SER A 87 19.58 3.79 -7.81
CA SER A 87 19.96 4.37 -9.09
C SER A 87 20.81 5.63 -8.95
N ALA A 88 21.71 5.82 -9.90
CA ALA A 88 22.57 7.00 -10.02
C ALA A 88 21.90 8.19 -10.74
N GLY A 89 20.69 8.00 -11.31
CA GLY A 89 19.96 9.02 -12.07
C GLY A 89 18.65 9.45 -11.40
N LYS A 90 18.16 10.65 -11.76
CA LYS A 90 16.85 11.14 -11.32
C LYS A 90 15.73 10.28 -11.93
N HIS A 91 14.78 9.85 -11.11
CA HIS A 91 13.60 9.09 -11.53
C HIS A 91 12.35 9.96 -11.47
N GLU A 92 11.91 10.48 -12.61
CA GLU A 92 10.70 11.30 -12.69
C GLU A 92 9.45 10.45 -12.93
N ASN A 93 9.53 9.44 -13.79
CA ASN A 93 8.43 8.54 -14.11
C ASN A 93 8.74 7.09 -13.69
N VAL A 94 8.47 6.77 -12.43
CA VAL A 94 8.74 5.44 -11.86
C VAL A 94 7.91 4.33 -12.53
N LEU A 95 6.70 4.67 -13.00
CA LEU A 95 5.81 3.70 -13.64
C LEU A 95 6.21 3.36 -15.08
N SER A 96 6.93 4.24 -15.78
CA SER A 96 7.36 3.98 -17.16
C SER A 96 8.65 3.17 -17.27
N ARG A 97 9.26 2.78 -16.15
CA ARG A 97 10.49 1.99 -16.16
C ARG A 97 10.26 0.66 -16.87
N ALA A 98 11.24 0.25 -17.68
CA ALA A 98 11.18 -1.00 -18.42
C ALA A 98 11.14 -2.23 -17.51
N ASP A 99 11.61 -2.13 -16.27
CA ASP A 99 11.63 -3.20 -15.27
C ASP A 99 10.50 -3.08 -14.23
N ASN A 100 9.49 -2.22 -14.46
CA ASN A 100 8.40 -2.03 -13.50
C ASN A 100 7.48 -3.27 -13.42
N ARG A 101 7.68 -4.08 -12.38
CA ARG A 101 6.97 -5.36 -12.17
C ARG A 101 5.46 -5.18 -12.01
N VAL A 102 5.01 -4.15 -11.28
CA VAL A 102 3.59 -3.83 -11.07
C VAL A 102 2.90 -3.59 -12.42
N MET A 103 3.50 -2.74 -13.26
CA MET A 103 2.93 -2.38 -14.56
C MET A 103 2.95 -3.56 -15.54
N HIS A 104 3.99 -4.41 -15.51
CA HIS A 104 4.04 -5.63 -16.32
C HIS A 104 2.95 -6.62 -15.95
N ALA A 105 2.78 -6.92 -14.66
CA ALA A 105 1.75 -7.83 -14.18
C ALA A 105 0.34 -7.29 -14.48
N LEU A 106 0.12 -5.98 -14.30
CA LEU A 106 -1.16 -5.35 -14.65
C LEU A 106 -1.45 -5.44 -16.16
N LYS A 107 -0.47 -5.13 -17.02
CA LYS A 107 -0.62 -5.26 -18.49
C LYS A 107 -0.92 -6.70 -18.90
N LYS A 108 -0.26 -7.69 -18.29
CA LYS A 108 -0.51 -9.12 -18.49
C LYS A 108 -1.92 -9.54 -18.04
N ALA A 109 -2.44 -8.94 -16.97
CA ALA A 109 -3.83 -9.16 -16.55
C ALA A 109 -4.83 -8.52 -17.53
N GLN A 110 -4.53 -7.31 -18.00
CA GLN A 110 -5.35 -6.57 -18.96
C GLN A 110 -5.39 -7.22 -20.33
N SER A 111 -4.28 -7.82 -20.80
CA SER A 111 -4.27 -8.59 -22.05
C SER A 111 -5.17 -9.83 -22.00
N ARG A 112 -5.59 -10.25 -20.80
CA ARG A 112 -6.56 -11.34 -20.56
C ARG A 112 -7.97 -10.81 -20.27
N GLY A 113 -8.22 -9.52 -20.48
CA GLY A 113 -9.51 -8.86 -20.21
C GLY A 113 -9.81 -8.60 -18.74
N LYS A 114 -8.83 -8.75 -17.83
CA LYS A 114 -9.01 -8.53 -16.39
C LYS A 114 -8.48 -7.17 -15.97
N ASN A 115 -9.03 -6.56 -14.92
CA ASN A 115 -8.48 -5.33 -14.32
C ASN A 115 -8.37 -4.14 -15.30
N MET A 116 -9.31 -4.04 -16.25
CA MET A 116 -9.31 -3.00 -17.29
C MET A 116 -9.57 -1.58 -16.77
N LYS A 117 -10.21 -1.45 -15.60
CA LYS A 117 -10.52 -0.17 -14.95
C LYS A 117 -9.55 0.17 -13.81
N SER A 118 -8.46 -0.59 -13.68
CA SER A 118 -7.48 -0.35 -12.63
C SER A 118 -6.67 0.90 -12.90
N PHE A 119 -6.46 1.71 -11.86
CA PHE A 119 -5.50 2.80 -11.87
C PHE A 119 -4.41 2.48 -10.84
N VAL A 120 -3.19 2.95 -11.11
CA VAL A 120 -2.02 2.74 -10.25
C VAL A 120 -1.47 4.10 -9.87
N VAL A 121 -1.19 4.27 -8.58
CA VAL A 121 -0.47 5.43 -8.05
C VAL A 121 0.88 4.93 -7.54
N ALA A 122 1.95 5.57 -7.98
CA ALA A 122 3.29 5.34 -7.46
C ALA A 122 3.74 6.54 -6.62
N VAL A 123 4.30 6.25 -5.45
CA VAL A 123 4.91 7.25 -4.58
C VAL A 123 6.41 6.93 -4.53
N ASN A 124 7.24 7.88 -4.96
CA ASN A 124 8.69 7.77 -4.88
C ASN A 124 9.17 8.48 -3.61
N LEU A 125 9.78 7.74 -2.69
CA LEU A 125 10.40 8.29 -1.49
C LEU A 125 11.91 8.28 -1.69
N GLN A 126 12.50 9.45 -1.93
CA GLN A 126 13.95 9.60 -2.06
C GLN A 126 14.55 9.88 -0.69
N VAL A 127 15.44 8.99 -0.24
CA VAL A 127 16.23 9.20 0.96
C VAL A 127 17.55 9.84 0.54
N PRO A 128 17.87 11.07 0.99
CA PRO A 128 19.13 11.72 0.62
C PRO A 128 20.33 10.93 1.20
N GLY A 129 21.28 10.60 0.33
CA GLY A 129 22.56 9.99 0.67
C GLY A 129 23.73 10.90 0.27
N ARG A 130 24.94 10.60 0.76
CA ARG A 130 26.15 11.42 0.51
C ARG A 130 26.49 11.62 -0.97
N GLU A 131 25.99 10.79 -1.88
CA GLU A 131 26.34 10.79 -3.31
C GLU A 131 25.27 11.41 -4.24
N HIS A 132 24.21 12.02 -3.71
CA HIS A 132 23.05 12.44 -4.51
C HIS A 132 22.83 13.96 -4.57
N HIS A 133 23.90 14.76 -4.57
CA HIS A 133 23.89 16.11 -5.12
C HIS A 133 24.79 16.11 -6.35
N ARG A 134 24.20 16.14 -7.55
CA ARG A 134 24.92 16.69 -8.69
C ARG A 134 24.56 18.15 -8.74
N ASP A 135 25.44 18.98 -8.19
CA ASP A 135 25.50 20.37 -8.61
C ASP A 135 25.91 20.34 -10.08
N ASP A 136 24.96 20.65 -10.96
CA ASP A 136 25.22 20.87 -12.38
C ASP A 136 26.04 22.16 -12.52
N GLY A 137 27.32 22.07 -12.23
CA GLY A 137 28.32 23.09 -12.55
C GLY A 137 28.57 23.05 -14.05
N GLU A 138 27.84 23.87 -14.79
CA GLU A 138 28.15 24.25 -16.17
C GLU A 138 29.56 24.86 -16.21
N VAL A 139 30.57 24.06 -16.52
CA VAL A 139 31.89 24.58 -16.89
C VAL A 139 31.79 25.03 -18.34
N LYS A 140 31.58 26.33 -18.54
CA LYS A 140 31.86 26.99 -19.82
C LYS A 140 33.37 27.06 -19.99
N THR A 141 33.87 26.34 -21.00
CA THR A 141 35.15 26.62 -21.66
C THR A 141 34.87 27.08 -23.09
#